data_AF-I2Q4G6-F1
#
_entry.id   AF-I2Q4G6-F1
#
_cell.length_a   1.000
_cell.length_b   1.000
_cell.length_c   1.000
_cell.angle_alpha   90.00
_cell.angle_beta   90.00
_cell.angle_gamma   90.00
#
_symmetry.space_group_name_H-M   'P 1'
#
loop_
_entity.id
_entity.type
_entity.pdbx_description
1 polymer ?
#
loop_
_entity_poly.entity_id
_entity_poly.type
_entity_poly.pdbx_seq_one_letter_code
_entity_poly.pdbx_strand_id
1 'polypeptide(L)'
;MKNGYIVKRDVGIMNCTECLRRGMATHTANVGLLCGQRCVYCSSPSRIFRHSIFKEVGVSAFELFDQGVAIVDPWTPIRIAKKSYKLTKDDIVLISSQTDPYDKSSSKLSLGRRCVESVLKNSEAKVKIMTKSTAIINDLDLLCKFKDRVSVGMSIIAPVYKSEIIKCLEPGACDLKDRLFIWKRLSEQGVKTFGMVNPCMPGIINGKDDMVSIFETLSEINSEAIWIEPINLKWNNVARCAEVLKDNRYNEYGELVNGLRKKNAYKNYLKNFISGSLSAAYDCRCHDKIKIIVNSDGDGFDVDDPSIVWLKR
;
A
#
# COMPACT_ATOMS: atom_id res chain seq x y z
N MET A 1 18.95 -18.95 4.21
CA MET A 1 18.19 -17.68 4.25
C MET A 1 18.41 -17.07 5.62
N LYS A 2 19.05 -15.90 5.73
CA LYS A 2 19.15 -15.20 7.02
C LYS A 2 17.72 -14.89 7.50
N ASN A 3 17.38 -15.37 8.70
CA ASN A 3 16.17 -14.93 9.39
C ASN A 3 16.24 -13.39 9.50
N GLY A 4 15.14 -12.70 9.23
CA GLY A 4 15.09 -11.23 9.16
C GLY A 4 15.75 -10.53 10.36
N TYR A 5 16.13 -9.27 10.18
CA TYR A 5 16.78 -8.51 11.23
C TYR A 5 15.76 -7.95 12.22
N ILE A 6 16.17 -7.84 13.48
CA ILE A 6 15.39 -7.20 14.52
C ILE A 6 15.97 -5.81 14.79
N VAL A 7 15.11 -4.83 14.97
CA VAL A 7 15.46 -3.49 15.42
C VAL A 7 14.56 -3.08 16.58
N LYS A 8 15.10 -2.32 17.53
CA LYS A 8 14.31 -1.64 18.54
C LYS A 8 14.13 -0.19 18.11
N ARG A 9 12.90 0.22 17.82
CA ARG A 9 12.53 1.60 17.51
C ARG A 9 12.02 2.30 18.76
N ASP A 10 12.09 3.62 18.76
CA ASP A 10 11.59 4.46 19.86
C ASP A 10 10.12 4.87 19.68
N VAL A 11 9.53 4.50 18.55
CA VAL A 11 8.17 4.86 18.17
C VAL A 11 7.23 3.65 18.14
N GLY A 12 5.97 3.88 18.48
CA GLY A 12 4.89 2.90 18.35
C GLY A 12 3.82 3.47 17.41
N ILE A 13 3.06 4.44 17.90
CA ILE A 13 2.11 5.24 17.14
C ILE A 13 2.71 6.63 16.87
N MET A 14 2.48 7.16 15.66
CA MET A 14 2.89 8.50 15.23
C MET A 14 1.75 9.20 14.49
N ASN A 15 1.59 10.51 14.68
CA ASN A 15 0.72 11.33 13.84
C ASN A 15 1.18 11.24 12.38
N CYS A 16 0.23 11.15 11.44
CA CYS A 16 0.54 11.06 10.02
C CYS A 16 -0.20 12.14 9.21
N THR A 17 0.40 13.32 9.09
CA THR A 17 -0.17 14.43 8.30
C THR A 17 -0.42 14.06 6.84
N GLU A 18 0.44 13.21 6.25
CA GLU A 18 0.24 12.72 4.88
C GLU A 18 -0.99 11.81 4.76
N CYS A 19 -1.16 10.87 5.70
CA CYS A 19 -2.33 9.99 5.74
C CYS A 19 -3.62 10.76 6.03
N LEU A 20 -3.53 11.81 6.85
CA LEU A 20 -4.65 12.67 7.18
C LEU A 20 -5.10 13.46 5.95
N ARG A 21 -4.17 14.04 5.19
CA ARG A 21 -4.47 14.74 3.93
C ARG A 21 -5.10 13.81 2.88
N ARG A 22 -4.70 12.54 2.83
CA ARG A 22 -5.35 11.51 1.99
C ARG A 22 -6.75 11.10 2.49
N GLY A 23 -7.18 11.60 3.65
CA GLY A 23 -8.40 11.18 4.33
C GLY A 23 -8.40 9.70 4.69
N MET A 24 -7.22 9.14 4.99
CA MET A 24 -7.01 7.71 5.20
C MET A 24 -6.93 7.37 6.69
N ALA A 25 -6.09 8.09 7.44
CA ALA A 25 -5.83 7.85 8.86
C ALA A 25 -5.23 9.09 9.56
N THR A 26 -5.49 9.27 10.86
CA THR A 26 -4.87 10.34 11.68
C THR A 26 -3.48 9.95 12.14
N HIS A 27 -3.27 8.64 12.39
CA HIS A 27 -2.04 8.08 12.92
C HIS A 27 -1.55 6.89 12.09
N THR A 28 -0.29 6.54 12.26
CA THR A 28 0.30 5.31 11.71
C THR A 28 1.09 4.54 12.76
N ALA A 29 1.16 3.22 12.60
CA ALA A 29 2.09 2.37 13.30
C ALA A 29 2.67 1.33 12.32
N ASN A 30 4.00 1.31 12.17
CA ASN A 30 4.68 0.33 11.33
C ASN A 30 5.25 -0.78 12.21
N VAL A 31 5.27 -2.04 11.74
CA VAL A 31 5.75 -3.20 12.51
C VAL A 31 7.28 -3.35 12.51
N GLY A 32 7.99 -2.46 11.80
CA GLY A 32 9.43 -2.50 11.59
C GLY A 32 9.89 -1.35 10.73
N LEU A 33 11.03 -1.54 10.04
CA LEU A 33 11.57 -0.59 9.07
C LEU A 33 11.40 -1.07 7.62
N LEU A 34 11.42 -2.37 7.39
CA LEU A 34 11.44 -2.97 6.05
C LEU A 34 10.70 -4.31 6.06
N CYS A 35 9.90 -4.59 5.03
CA CYS A 35 9.23 -5.89 4.86
C CYS A 35 9.94 -6.75 3.80
N GLY A 36 9.66 -8.05 3.77
CA GLY A 36 10.23 -9.01 2.83
C GLY A 36 9.47 -9.16 1.51
N GLN A 37 8.58 -8.24 1.15
CA GLN A 37 7.70 -8.36 -0.04
C GLN A 37 8.44 -8.11 -1.38
N ARG A 38 9.60 -7.42 -1.36
CA ARG A 38 10.47 -7.21 -2.53
C ARG A 38 9.83 -6.47 -3.72
N CYS A 39 8.78 -5.68 -3.49
CA CYS A 39 8.13 -4.94 -4.56
C CYS A 39 9.13 -3.99 -5.26
N VAL A 40 9.37 -4.17 -6.55
CA VAL A 40 10.43 -3.46 -7.30
C VAL A 40 10.24 -1.94 -7.28
N TYR A 41 8.98 -1.49 -7.24
CA TYR A 41 8.58 -0.08 -7.19
C TYR A 41 8.63 0.53 -5.76
N CYS A 42 8.97 -0.25 -4.73
CA CYS A 42 8.84 0.15 -3.33
C CYS A 42 9.72 1.37 -3.00
N SER A 43 9.11 2.39 -2.39
CA SER A 43 9.83 3.58 -1.93
C SER A 43 10.40 3.45 -0.51
N SER A 44 10.04 2.40 0.25
CA SER A 44 10.45 2.25 1.64
C SER A 44 11.96 2.21 1.85
N PRO A 45 12.78 1.46 1.05
CA PRO A 45 14.24 1.49 1.17
C PRO A 45 14.80 2.91 1.09
N SER A 46 14.25 3.70 0.17
CA SER A 46 14.64 5.07 -0.09
C SER A 46 14.31 6.05 1.03
N ARG A 47 13.42 5.69 1.95
CA ARG A 47 13.04 6.50 3.12
C ARG A 47 13.90 6.19 4.34
N ILE A 48 14.51 5.00 4.38
CA ILE A 48 15.23 4.49 5.55
C ILE A 48 16.72 4.29 5.32
N PHE A 49 17.23 4.49 4.10
CA PHE A 49 18.62 4.15 3.72
C PHE A 49 19.72 4.74 4.62
N ARG A 50 19.41 5.79 5.40
CA ARG A 50 20.34 6.43 6.36
C ARG A 50 20.28 5.85 7.78
N HIS A 51 19.39 4.89 8.05
CA HIS A 51 19.26 4.28 9.37
C HIS A 51 20.55 3.53 9.75
N SER A 52 20.99 3.64 11.00
CA SER A 52 22.28 3.08 11.47
C SER A 52 22.40 1.58 11.25
N ILE A 53 21.28 0.86 11.32
CA ILE A 53 21.21 -0.59 11.08
C ILE A 53 21.89 -1.03 9.78
N PHE A 54 21.88 -0.21 8.72
CA PHE A 54 22.53 -0.60 7.46
C PHE A 54 24.06 -0.57 7.55
N LYS A 55 24.63 0.21 8.48
CA LYS A 55 26.06 0.13 8.81
C LYS A 55 26.38 -1.14 9.60
N GLU A 56 25.49 -1.53 10.52
CA GLU A 56 25.65 -2.74 11.35
C GLU A 56 25.54 -4.03 10.52
N VAL A 57 24.59 -4.06 9.57
CA VAL A 57 24.39 -5.20 8.68
C VAL A 57 25.43 -5.26 7.56
N GLY A 58 26.05 -4.14 7.21
CA GLY A 58 27.10 -4.06 6.18
C GLY A 58 26.58 -4.13 4.74
N VAL A 59 25.28 -3.91 4.51
CA VAL A 59 24.66 -3.87 3.19
C VAL A 59 23.68 -2.70 3.08
N SER A 60 23.42 -2.23 1.86
CA SER A 60 22.48 -1.12 1.65
C SER A 60 21.02 -1.53 1.90
N ALA A 61 20.15 -0.55 2.16
CA ALA A 61 18.71 -0.80 2.30
C ALA A 61 18.07 -1.45 1.07
N PHE A 62 18.55 -1.10 -0.13
CA PHE A 62 18.06 -1.66 -1.39
C PHE A 62 18.51 -3.09 -1.57
N GLU A 63 19.80 -3.36 -1.37
CA GLU A 63 20.36 -4.70 -1.47
C GLU A 63 19.69 -5.66 -0.48
N LEU A 64 19.49 -5.23 0.77
CA LEU A 64 18.80 -6.03 1.77
C LEU A 64 17.35 -6.32 1.38
N PHE A 65 16.65 -5.31 0.85
CA PHE A 65 15.27 -5.46 0.41
C PHE A 65 15.16 -6.43 -0.77
N ASP A 66 16.11 -6.37 -1.72
CA ASP A 66 16.12 -7.24 -2.90
C ASP A 66 16.39 -8.71 -2.55
N GLN A 67 17.10 -8.95 -1.45
CA GLN A 67 17.27 -10.28 -0.85
C GLN A 67 16.01 -10.80 -0.15
N GLY A 68 14.94 -9.99 -0.03
CA GLY A 68 13.70 -10.37 0.65
C GLY A 68 13.80 -10.39 2.17
N VAL A 69 14.77 -9.66 2.73
CA VAL A 69 15.03 -9.65 4.16
C VAL A 69 14.29 -8.49 4.81
N ALA A 70 13.38 -8.82 5.73
CA ALA A 70 12.67 -7.84 6.54
C ALA A 70 13.54 -7.33 7.70
N ILE A 71 13.23 -6.12 8.18
CA ILE A 71 13.70 -5.56 9.44
C ILE A 71 12.46 -5.29 10.30
N VAL A 72 12.22 -6.13 11.29
CA VAL A 72 11.03 -6.08 12.16
C VAL A 72 11.35 -5.56 13.55
N ASP A 73 10.34 -5.06 14.25
CA ASP A 73 10.46 -4.59 15.61
C ASP A 73 9.43 -5.30 16.52
N PRO A 74 9.86 -6.37 17.22
CA PRO A 74 8.99 -7.19 18.07
C PRO A 74 8.32 -6.46 19.25
N TRP A 75 8.85 -5.28 19.62
CA TRP A 75 8.38 -4.49 20.75
C TRP A 75 7.34 -3.43 20.35
N THR A 76 7.04 -3.29 19.05
CA THR A 76 6.06 -2.32 18.55
C THR A 76 4.71 -2.41 19.25
N PRO A 77 4.11 -3.61 19.45
CA PRO A 77 2.85 -3.75 20.17
C PRO A 77 2.88 -3.13 21.59
N ILE A 78 3.98 -3.32 22.33
CA ILE A 78 4.13 -2.80 23.69
C ILE A 78 4.13 -1.25 23.68
N ARG A 79 4.81 -0.64 22.71
CA ARG A 79 4.83 0.82 22.57
C ARG A 79 3.51 1.39 22.07
N ILE A 80 2.78 0.65 21.22
CA ILE A 80 1.42 1.01 20.82
C ILE A 80 0.54 1.07 22.07
N ALA A 81 0.47 -0.02 22.85
CA ALA A 81 -0.36 -0.09 24.04
C ALA A 81 -0.07 1.07 25.03
N LYS A 82 1.20 1.39 25.27
CA LYS A 82 1.61 2.51 26.14
C LYS A 82 1.19 3.89 25.64
N LYS A 83 0.91 4.08 24.35
CA LYS A 83 0.51 5.37 23.76
C LYS A 83 -0.97 5.44 23.39
N SER A 84 -1.66 4.30 23.30
CA SER A 84 -3.05 4.20 22.87
C SER A 84 -4.03 4.96 23.75
N TYR A 85 -3.74 5.16 25.04
CA TYR A 85 -4.63 5.90 25.96
C TYR A 85 -4.91 7.36 25.52
N LYS A 86 -4.12 7.91 24.61
CA LYS A 86 -4.31 9.26 24.04
C LYS A 86 -5.27 9.31 22.85
N LEU A 87 -5.60 8.15 22.27
CA LEU A 87 -6.39 8.06 21.05
C LEU A 87 -7.89 8.00 21.38
N THR A 88 -8.69 8.75 20.64
CA THR A 88 -10.15 8.80 20.81
C THR A 88 -10.87 8.03 19.70
N LYS A 89 -12.21 7.96 19.77
CA LYS A 89 -13.06 7.37 18.72
C LYS A 89 -12.94 8.05 17.35
N ASP A 90 -12.46 9.29 17.31
CA ASP A 90 -12.27 10.08 16.09
C ASP A 90 -10.93 9.78 15.41
N ASP A 91 -10.03 9.07 16.12
CA ASP A 91 -8.76 8.64 15.58
C ASP A 91 -8.85 7.37 14.76
N ILE A 92 -8.02 7.34 13.72
CA ILE A 92 -7.81 6.18 12.87
C ILE A 92 -6.31 5.89 12.85
N VAL A 93 -5.92 4.70 13.32
CA VAL A 93 -4.54 4.22 13.25
C VAL A 93 -4.39 3.30 12.04
N LEU A 94 -3.58 3.71 11.06
CA LEU A 94 -3.17 2.85 9.95
C LEU A 94 -1.98 1.99 10.38
N ILE A 95 -2.21 0.68 10.49
CA ILE A 95 -1.15 -0.31 10.66
C ILE A 95 -0.48 -0.53 9.30
N SER A 96 0.82 -0.27 9.28
CA SER A 96 1.74 -0.48 8.16
C SER A 96 1.50 0.44 6.96
N SER A 97 1.88 1.72 7.10
CA SER A 97 1.97 2.69 6.00
C SER A 97 3.28 2.59 5.20
N GLN A 98 4.25 1.79 5.66
CA GLN A 98 5.59 1.64 5.07
C GLN A 98 6.02 0.17 4.93
N THR A 99 5.65 -0.67 5.88
CA THR A 99 5.95 -2.11 5.90
C THR A 99 4.72 -2.93 5.51
N ASP A 100 4.77 -4.25 5.66
CA ASP A 100 3.58 -5.12 5.58
C ASP A 100 3.47 -5.88 6.91
N PRO A 101 2.33 -5.80 7.63
CA PRO A 101 2.19 -6.41 8.96
C PRO A 101 2.10 -7.94 8.93
N TYR A 102 1.93 -8.51 7.74
CA TYR A 102 1.67 -9.94 7.50
C TYR A 102 2.64 -10.55 6.49
N ASP A 103 3.77 -9.89 6.21
CA ASP A 103 4.86 -10.54 5.47
C ASP A 103 5.39 -11.75 6.25
N LYS A 104 6.19 -12.60 5.60
CA LYS A 104 6.70 -13.84 6.20
C LYS A 104 7.38 -13.63 7.55
N SER A 105 8.12 -12.52 7.71
CA SER A 105 8.85 -12.23 8.96
C SER A 105 7.93 -11.72 10.06
N SER A 106 7.00 -10.82 9.74
CA SER A 106 6.04 -10.28 10.71
C SER A 106 5.02 -11.32 11.17
N SER A 107 4.59 -12.19 10.26
CA SER A 107 3.64 -13.27 10.55
C SER A 107 4.18 -14.29 11.55
N LYS A 108 5.48 -14.64 11.48
CA LYS A 108 6.14 -15.53 12.46
C LYS A 108 6.07 -15.03 13.91
N LEU A 109 5.92 -13.71 14.08
CA LEU A 109 5.89 -13.04 15.37
C LEU A 109 4.49 -12.51 15.72
N SER A 110 3.50 -12.82 14.88
CA SER A 110 2.13 -12.31 14.93
C SER A 110 2.07 -10.79 15.10
N LEU A 111 2.98 -10.06 14.45
CA LEU A 111 3.14 -8.61 14.70
C LEU A 111 1.93 -7.81 14.25
N GLY A 112 1.33 -8.14 13.09
CA GLY A 112 0.07 -7.55 12.64
C GLY A 112 -1.01 -7.65 13.71
N ARG A 113 -1.37 -8.89 14.09
CA ARG A 113 -2.31 -9.20 15.17
C ARG A 113 -2.04 -8.40 16.44
N ARG A 114 -0.83 -8.53 16.99
CA ARG A 114 -0.45 -7.92 18.27
C ARG A 114 -0.52 -6.39 18.23
N CYS A 115 -0.17 -5.77 17.09
CA CYS A 115 -0.29 -4.32 16.93
C CYS A 115 -1.76 -3.88 16.89
N VAL A 116 -2.61 -4.60 16.15
CA VAL A 116 -4.05 -4.35 16.05
C VAL A 116 -4.71 -4.49 17.42
N GLU A 117 -4.46 -5.59 18.13
CA GLU A 117 -4.96 -5.79 19.50
C GLU A 117 -4.50 -4.69 20.46
N SER A 118 -3.24 -4.25 20.34
CA SER A 118 -2.70 -3.21 21.22
C SER A 118 -3.42 -1.88 21.05
N VAL A 119 -3.84 -1.51 19.84
CA VAL A 119 -4.68 -0.32 19.63
C VAL A 119 -6.09 -0.57 20.18
N LEU A 120 -6.73 -1.66 19.76
CA LEU A 120 -8.15 -1.91 20.02
C LEU A 120 -8.48 -2.11 21.50
N LYS A 121 -7.59 -2.76 22.25
CA LYS A 121 -7.78 -3.04 23.69
C LYS A 121 -7.46 -1.86 24.60
N ASN A 122 -6.70 -0.87 24.11
CA ASN A 122 -6.18 0.23 24.94
C ASN A 122 -6.66 1.62 24.47
N SER A 123 -7.65 1.69 23.58
CA SER A 123 -8.23 2.95 23.09
C SER A 123 -9.61 2.73 22.47
N GLU A 124 -10.30 3.81 22.11
CA GLU A 124 -11.55 3.78 21.33
C GLU A 124 -11.32 3.97 19.82
N ALA A 125 -10.08 4.17 19.38
CA ALA A 125 -9.74 4.47 18.00
C ALA A 125 -10.08 3.34 17.02
N LYS A 126 -10.31 3.72 15.76
CA LYS A 126 -10.46 2.76 14.67
C LYS A 126 -9.07 2.35 14.15
N VAL A 127 -9.01 1.17 13.54
CA VAL A 127 -7.78 0.60 12.99
C VAL A 127 -7.98 0.28 11.52
N LYS A 128 -7.13 0.84 10.67
CA LYS A 128 -6.99 0.41 9.28
C LYS A 128 -5.77 -0.47 9.13
N ILE A 129 -5.88 -1.56 8.38
CA ILE A 129 -4.77 -2.48 8.14
C ILE A 129 -4.50 -2.47 6.63
N MET A 130 -3.27 -2.18 6.22
CA MET A 130 -2.86 -2.29 4.81
C MET A 130 -1.91 -3.48 4.65
N THR A 131 -2.19 -4.37 3.69
CA THR A 131 -1.33 -5.54 3.43
C THR A 131 -1.44 -6.02 1.98
N LYS A 132 -0.45 -6.79 1.52
CA LYS A 132 -0.49 -7.60 0.30
C LYS A 132 -0.47 -9.09 0.59
N SER A 133 -0.58 -9.49 1.85
CA SER A 133 -0.47 -10.87 2.31
C SER A 133 -1.85 -11.48 2.57
N THR A 134 -2.03 -12.73 2.16
CA THR A 134 -3.22 -13.53 2.47
C THR A 134 -3.25 -13.98 3.92
N ALA A 135 -2.14 -13.90 4.65
CA ALA A 135 -2.04 -14.36 6.04
C ALA A 135 -2.92 -13.57 7.02
N ILE A 136 -3.48 -12.42 6.60
CA ILE A 136 -4.50 -11.68 7.37
C ILE A 136 -5.73 -12.53 7.69
N ILE A 137 -6.04 -13.56 6.88
CA ILE A 137 -7.19 -14.45 7.11
C ILE A 137 -7.08 -15.22 8.43
N ASN A 138 -5.85 -15.44 8.93
CA ASN A 138 -5.62 -16.11 10.20
C ASN A 138 -6.10 -15.29 11.40
N ASP A 139 -6.33 -13.99 11.21
CA ASP A 139 -6.82 -13.07 12.24
C ASP A 139 -8.33 -12.80 12.11
N LEU A 140 -9.07 -13.62 11.36
CA LEU A 140 -10.50 -13.43 11.15
C LEU A 140 -11.29 -13.35 12.47
N ASP A 141 -10.92 -14.13 13.48
CA ASP A 141 -11.52 -14.09 14.81
C ASP A 141 -11.42 -12.69 15.45
N LEU A 142 -10.24 -12.07 15.37
CA LEU A 142 -9.97 -10.73 15.86
C LEU A 142 -10.72 -9.68 15.04
N LEU A 143 -10.69 -9.82 13.71
CA LEU A 143 -11.33 -8.87 12.80
C LEU A 143 -12.85 -8.86 12.99
N CYS A 144 -13.48 -10.02 13.09
CA CYS A 144 -14.92 -10.14 13.34
C CYS A 144 -15.30 -9.59 14.73
N LYS A 145 -14.48 -9.86 15.76
CA LYS A 145 -14.71 -9.35 17.12
C LYS A 145 -14.75 -7.82 17.19
N PHE A 146 -13.99 -7.14 16.33
CA PHE A 146 -13.87 -5.67 16.32
C PHE A 146 -14.34 -5.04 15.01
N LYS A 147 -15.24 -5.69 14.26
CA LYS A 147 -15.65 -5.29 12.89
C LYS A 147 -16.13 -3.84 12.74
N ASP A 148 -16.66 -3.24 13.80
CA ASP A 148 -17.12 -1.84 13.78
C ASP A 148 -15.98 -0.82 13.85
N ARG A 149 -14.80 -1.28 14.30
CA ARG A 149 -13.59 -0.49 14.53
C ARG A 149 -12.42 -0.88 13.64
N VAL A 150 -12.51 -1.96 12.87
CA VAL A 150 -11.43 -2.37 11.95
C VAL A 150 -11.87 -2.28 10.50
N SER A 151 -10.95 -1.86 9.63
CA SER A 151 -11.07 -2.11 8.20
C SER A 151 -9.77 -2.61 7.59
N VAL A 152 -9.90 -3.54 6.63
CA VAL A 152 -8.77 -4.21 5.97
C VAL A 152 -8.69 -3.75 4.52
N GLY A 153 -7.51 -3.26 4.15
CA GLY A 153 -7.21 -2.88 2.79
C GLY A 153 -6.10 -3.70 2.16
N MET A 154 -6.30 -3.97 0.88
CA MET A 154 -5.33 -4.67 0.04
C MET A 154 -4.88 -3.81 -1.13
N SER A 155 -3.62 -3.98 -1.52
CA SER A 155 -3.09 -3.30 -2.71
C SER A 155 -3.34 -4.10 -3.98
N ILE A 156 -3.87 -3.42 -5.00
CA ILE A 156 -4.01 -3.87 -6.38
C ILE A 156 -3.09 -3.02 -7.25
N ILE A 157 -2.36 -3.66 -8.18
CA ILE A 157 -1.44 -2.94 -9.06
C ILE A 157 -1.68 -3.21 -10.55
N ALA A 158 -2.68 -4.02 -10.87
CA ALA A 158 -3.13 -4.33 -12.23
C ALA A 158 -4.56 -4.89 -12.21
N PRO A 159 -5.26 -4.90 -13.35
CA PRO A 159 -6.42 -5.75 -13.55
C PRO A 159 -6.07 -7.24 -13.42
N VAL A 160 -7.06 -8.07 -13.08
CA VAL A 160 -6.87 -9.51 -12.86
C VAL A 160 -6.26 -10.22 -14.06
N TYR A 161 -6.67 -9.84 -15.27
CA TYR A 161 -6.19 -10.46 -16.51
C TYR A 161 -4.71 -10.13 -16.82
N LYS A 162 -4.10 -9.15 -16.13
CA LYS A 162 -2.67 -8.81 -16.18
C LYS A 162 -1.87 -9.30 -14.96
N SER A 163 -2.47 -10.14 -14.12
CA SER A 163 -1.85 -10.62 -12.86
C SER A 163 -0.49 -11.32 -13.04
N GLU A 164 -0.25 -11.99 -14.17
CA GLU A 164 1.04 -12.65 -14.42
C GLU A 164 2.21 -11.67 -14.51
N ILE A 165 2.00 -10.48 -15.09
CA ILE A 165 3.03 -9.42 -15.16
C ILE A 165 3.48 -9.01 -13.76
N ILE A 166 2.55 -9.05 -12.79
CA ILE A 166 2.78 -8.57 -11.43
C ILE A 166 3.74 -9.47 -10.65
N LYS A 167 3.84 -10.76 -10.98
CA LYS A 167 4.75 -11.68 -10.31
C LYS A 167 6.21 -11.25 -10.39
N CYS A 168 6.63 -10.64 -11.51
CA CYS A 168 8.00 -10.12 -11.62
C CYS A 168 8.21 -8.82 -10.83
N LEU A 169 7.16 -8.01 -10.64
CA LEU A 169 7.22 -6.73 -9.93
C LEU A 169 7.03 -6.87 -8.41
N GLU A 170 6.36 -7.92 -7.95
CA GLU A 170 6.08 -8.21 -6.54
C GLU A 170 6.50 -9.64 -6.14
N PRO A 171 7.77 -10.05 -6.34
CA PRO A 171 8.18 -11.46 -6.24
C PRO A 171 8.11 -12.06 -4.82
N GLY A 172 7.93 -11.24 -3.78
CA GLY A 172 7.74 -11.70 -2.41
C GLY A 172 6.30 -11.61 -1.90
N ALA A 173 5.39 -10.96 -2.64
CA ALA A 173 4.00 -10.76 -2.25
C ALA A 173 3.10 -11.91 -2.70
N CYS A 174 1.91 -12.02 -2.12
CA CYS A 174 0.92 -12.99 -2.57
C CYS A 174 0.37 -12.59 -3.96
N ASP A 175 -0.05 -13.59 -4.73
CA ASP A 175 -0.63 -13.38 -6.04
C ASP A 175 -1.87 -12.49 -5.96
N LEU A 176 -2.10 -11.70 -7.01
CA LEU A 176 -3.23 -10.76 -7.07
C LEU A 176 -4.57 -11.48 -6.92
N LYS A 177 -4.72 -12.65 -7.55
CA LYS A 177 -5.94 -13.46 -7.46
C LYS A 177 -6.20 -13.94 -6.03
N ASP A 178 -5.15 -14.40 -5.33
CA ASP A 178 -5.27 -14.86 -3.95
C ASP A 178 -5.60 -13.72 -2.99
N ARG A 179 -5.00 -12.54 -3.20
CA ARG A 179 -5.35 -11.31 -2.49
C ARG A 179 -6.84 -11.01 -2.63
N LEU A 180 -7.35 -10.95 -3.87
CA LEU A 180 -8.77 -10.67 -4.14
C LEU A 180 -9.69 -11.72 -3.51
N PHE A 181 -9.33 -13.01 -3.60
CA PHE A 181 -10.09 -14.10 -2.99
C PHE A 181 -10.22 -13.92 -1.47
N ILE A 182 -9.10 -13.74 -0.76
CA ILE A 182 -9.11 -13.53 0.69
C ILE A 182 -9.85 -12.25 1.04
N TRP A 183 -9.68 -11.20 0.25
CA TRP A 183 -10.30 -9.92 0.52
C TRP A 183 -11.83 -9.97 0.39
N LYS A 184 -12.34 -10.66 -0.64
CA LYS A 184 -13.77 -10.96 -0.79
C LYS A 184 -14.29 -11.75 0.40
N ARG A 185 -13.54 -12.78 0.85
CA ARG A 185 -13.91 -13.58 2.04
C ARG A 185 -14.00 -12.75 3.31
N LEU A 186 -13.08 -11.81 3.53
CA LEU A 186 -13.17 -10.89 4.67
C LEU A 186 -14.45 -10.02 4.59
N SER A 187 -14.75 -9.49 3.40
CA SER A 187 -15.96 -8.69 3.17
C SER A 187 -17.24 -9.49 3.41
N GLU A 188 -17.31 -10.74 2.94
CA GLU A 188 -18.43 -11.68 3.15
C GLU A 188 -18.67 -12.00 4.64
N GLN A 189 -17.64 -11.90 5.48
CA GLN A 189 -17.74 -12.05 6.94
C GLN A 189 -18.13 -10.73 7.66
N GLY A 190 -18.46 -9.69 6.90
CA GLY A 190 -18.87 -8.38 7.43
C GLY A 190 -17.72 -7.52 7.93
N VAL A 191 -16.46 -7.86 7.62
CA VAL A 191 -15.30 -7.00 7.91
C VAL A 191 -15.28 -5.87 6.88
N LYS A 192 -15.21 -4.62 7.34
CA LYS A 192 -15.09 -3.46 6.44
C LYS A 192 -13.80 -3.56 5.63
N THR A 193 -13.88 -3.25 4.34
CA THR A 193 -12.75 -3.34 3.42
C THR A 193 -12.46 -2.03 2.73
N PHE A 194 -11.23 -1.82 2.26
CA PHE A 194 -10.89 -0.67 1.41
C PHE A 194 -9.79 -0.97 0.39
N GLY A 195 -9.87 -0.36 -0.79
CA GLY A 195 -8.94 -0.61 -1.89
C GLY A 195 -7.75 0.34 -1.90
N MET A 196 -6.59 -0.17 -2.29
CA MET A 196 -5.46 0.67 -2.68
C MET A 196 -4.97 0.24 -4.06
N VAL A 197 -5.31 1.01 -5.09
CA VAL A 197 -4.84 0.81 -6.46
C VAL A 197 -3.53 1.58 -6.63
N ASN A 198 -2.41 0.99 -6.20
CA ASN A 198 -1.10 1.64 -6.27
C ASN A 198 0.12 0.69 -6.35
N PRO A 199 1.17 1.05 -7.09
CA PRO A 199 1.22 2.21 -7.98
C PRO A 199 0.58 1.90 -9.33
N CYS A 200 -0.16 2.87 -9.87
CA CYS A 200 -0.60 2.82 -11.26
C CYS A 200 0.61 3.10 -12.16
N MET A 201 0.82 2.27 -13.16
CA MET A 201 1.96 2.35 -14.08
C MET A 201 1.45 2.27 -15.52
N PRO A 202 2.01 3.06 -16.46
CA PRO A 202 1.62 2.96 -17.86
C PRO A 202 1.88 1.54 -18.39
N GLY A 203 1.03 1.08 -19.31
CA GLY A 203 1.00 -0.30 -19.80
C GLY A 203 0.33 -1.30 -18.84
N ILE A 204 0.54 -1.17 -17.53
CA ILE A 204 0.00 -2.10 -16.52
C ILE A 204 -1.43 -1.70 -16.11
N ILE A 205 -1.60 -0.45 -15.70
CA ILE A 205 -2.90 0.21 -15.52
C ILE A 205 -2.90 1.41 -16.48
N ASN A 206 -3.37 1.16 -17.69
CA ASN A 206 -3.26 2.03 -18.83
C ASN A 206 -4.63 2.55 -19.27
N GLY A 207 -4.99 3.74 -18.78
CA GLY A 207 -6.21 4.42 -19.20
C GLY A 207 -7.48 3.84 -18.56
N LYS A 208 -8.61 4.12 -19.22
CA LYS A 208 -9.95 3.91 -18.68
C LYS A 208 -10.31 2.43 -18.53
N ASP A 209 -10.07 1.59 -19.54
CA ASP A 209 -10.55 0.21 -19.56
C ASP A 209 -9.93 -0.66 -18.45
N ASP A 210 -8.63 -0.46 -18.19
CA ASP A 210 -7.95 -1.10 -17.06
C ASP A 210 -8.56 -0.67 -15.72
N MET A 211 -8.90 0.61 -15.58
CA MET A 211 -9.56 1.13 -14.37
C MET A 211 -10.98 0.61 -14.22
N VAL A 212 -11.77 0.54 -15.30
CA VAL A 212 -13.11 -0.05 -15.30
C VAL A 212 -13.02 -1.50 -14.81
N SER A 213 -12.13 -2.31 -15.38
CA SER A 213 -11.95 -3.71 -14.97
C SER A 213 -11.58 -3.85 -13.48
N ILE A 214 -10.72 -2.96 -12.97
CA ILE A 214 -10.37 -2.92 -11.55
C ILE A 214 -11.59 -2.53 -10.71
N PHE A 215 -12.35 -1.49 -11.08
CA PHE A 215 -13.51 -1.03 -10.32
C PHE A 215 -14.66 -2.04 -10.32
N GLU A 216 -14.91 -2.72 -11.43
CA GLU A 216 -15.87 -3.82 -11.51
C GLU A 216 -15.47 -4.95 -10.56
N THR A 217 -14.20 -5.36 -10.58
CA THR A 217 -13.67 -6.37 -9.64
C THR A 217 -13.85 -5.92 -8.19
N LEU A 218 -13.58 -4.64 -7.90
CA LEU A 218 -13.69 -4.06 -6.57
C LEU A 218 -15.15 -3.87 -6.11
N SER A 219 -16.09 -3.72 -7.04
CA SER A 219 -17.51 -3.58 -6.71
C SER A 219 -18.08 -4.83 -6.04
N GLU A 220 -17.53 -6.00 -6.34
CA GLU A 220 -17.87 -7.25 -5.68
C GLU A 220 -17.33 -7.35 -4.24
N ILE A 221 -16.30 -6.57 -3.91
CA ILE A 221 -15.65 -6.54 -2.61
C ILE A 221 -16.08 -5.24 -1.95
N ASN A 222 -17.29 -5.21 -1.37
CA ASN A 222 -17.99 -4.03 -0.83
C ASN A 222 -17.10 -3.09 0.02
N SER A 223 -16.30 -2.28 -0.66
CA SER A 223 -15.23 -1.49 -0.06
C SER A 223 -15.75 -0.10 0.29
N GLU A 224 -15.37 0.38 1.48
CA GLU A 224 -15.80 1.68 2.00
C GLU A 224 -15.14 2.85 1.27
N ALA A 225 -13.95 2.63 0.69
CA ALA A 225 -13.21 3.60 -0.10
C ALA A 225 -12.14 2.91 -0.96
N ILE A 226 -11.72 3.56 -2.03
CA ILE A 226 -10.66 3.10 -2.94
C ILE A 226 -9.69 4.25 -3.18
N TRP A 227 -8.45 4.12 -2.72
CA TRP A 227 -7.38 5.07 -3.03
C TRP A 227 -6.64 4.65 -4.30
N ILE A 228 -6.38 5.58 -5.19
CA ILE A 228 -5.72 5.33 -6.47
C ILE A 228 -4.55 6.29 -6.60
N GLU A 229 -3.35 5.76 -6.83
CA GLU A 229 -2.14 6.60 -6.90
C GLU A 229 -1.26 6.24 -8.09
N PRO A 230 -0.74 7.23 -8.83
CA PRO A 230 0.25 6.99 -9.87
C PRO A 230 1.58 6.56 -9.27
N ILE A 231 2.41 5.86 -10.05
CA ILE A 231 3.80 5.61 -9.68
C ILE A 231 4.53 6.94 -9.48
N ASN A 232 5.15 7.11 -8.31
CA ASN A 232 5.95 8.31 -8.04
C ASN A 232 7.33 8.20 -8.70
N LEU A 233 7.86 9.30 -9.23
CA LEU A 233 9.26 9.39 -9.67
C LEU A 233 10.20 9.57 -8.47
N LYS A 234 10.41 8.50 -7.69
CA LYS A 234 11.30 8.52 -6.53
C LYS A 234 12.47 7.57 -6.75
N TRP A 235 13.67 8.11 -6.65
CA TRP A 235 14.90 7.33 -6.85
C TRP A 235 14.90 6.63 -8.21
N ASN A 236 15.33 5.37 -8.26
CA ASN A 236 15.40 4.57 -9.46
C ASN A 236 14.20 3.62 -9.62
N ASN A 237 13.09 3.80 -8.89
CA ASN A 237 11.98 2.85 -8.89
C ASN A 237 11.40 2.60 -10.30
N VAL A 238 11.20 3.65 -11.10
CA VAL A 238 10.76 3.54 -12.49
C VAL A 238 11.77 2.80 -13.35
N ALA A 239 13.06 3.11 -13.20
CA ALA A 239 14.14 2.45 -13.94
C ALA A 239 14.17 0.95 -13.66
N ARG A 240 14.11 0.59 -12.37
CA ARG A 240 14.11 -0.80 -11.91
C ARG A 240 12.89 -1.57 -12.40
N CYS A 241 11.70 -0.96 -12.34
CA CYS A 241 10.49 -1.60 -12.88
C CYS A 241 10.62 -1.85 -14.38
N ALA A 242 11.12 -0.87 -15.13
CA ALA A 242 11.33 -1.01 -16.56
C ALA A 242 12.33 -2.13 -16.91
N GLU A 243 13.44 -2.22 -16.17
CA GLU A 243 14.46 -3.27 -16.33
C GLU A 243 13.88 -4.65 -16.02
N VAL A 244 13.25 -4.83 -14.86
CA VAL A 244 12.63 -6.10 -14.47
C VAL A 244 11.56 -6.55 -15.46
N LEU A 245 10.75 -5.63 -15.99
CA LEU A 245 9.77 -5.95 -17.03
C LEU A 245 10.46 -6.47 -18.30
N LYS A 246 11.52 -5.81 -18.77
CA LYS A 246 12.28 -6.23 -19.96
C LYS A 246 12.94 -7.60 -19.76
N ASP A 247 13.57 -7.82 -18.61
CA ASP A 247 14.22 -9.09 -18.27
C ASP A 247 13.23 -10.27 -18.24
N ASN A 248 11.96 -9.97 -17.94
CA ASN A 248 10.86 -10.95 -17.92
C ASN A 248 10.05 -10.97 -19.23
N ARG A 249 10.63 -10.49 -20.34
CA ARG A 249 10.04 -10.50 -21.70
C ARG A 249 8.81 -9.59 -21.88
N TYR A 250 8.56 -8.67 -20.94
CA TYR A 250 7.53 -7.63 -21.04
C TYR A 250 8.11 -6.33 -21.61
N ASN A 251 8.77 -6.41 -22.77
CA ASN A 251 9.55 -5.31 -23.36
C ASN A 251 8.72 -4.04 -23.57
N GLU A 252 7.50 -4.17 -24.12
CA GLU A 252 6.60 -3.04 -24.37
C GLU A 252 6.22 -2.31 -23.07
N TYR A 253 5.82 -3.07 -22.04
CA TYR A 253 5.52 -2.53 -20.71
C TYR A 253 6.73 -1.84 -20.11
N GLY A 254 7.91 -2.44 -20.25
CA GLY A 254 9.18 -1.87 -19.81
C GLY A 254 9.48 -0.53 -20.50
N GLU A 255 9.27 -0.41 -21.81
CA GLU A 255 9.44 0.86 -22.55
C GLU A 255 8.45 1.94 -22.11
N LEU A 256 7.17 1.59 -21.89
CA LEU A 256 6.16 2.52 -21.40
C LEU A 256 6.50 3.08 -20.02
N VAL A 257 6.87 2.20 -19.08
CA VAL A 257 7.31 2.61 -17.73
C VAL A 257 8.58 3.45 -17.82
N ASN A 258 9.56 3.02 -18.61
CA ASN A 258 10.81 3.75 -18.82
C ASN A 258 10.58 5.17 -19.38
N GLY A 259 9.57 5.31 -20.24
CA GLY A 259 9.17 6.55 -20.88
C GLY A 259 8.78 7.66 -19.91
N LEU A 260 8.34 7.33 -18.69
CA LEU A 260 8.00 8.31 -17.64
C LEU A 260 9.18 9.22 -17.26
N ARG A 261 10.42 8.77 -17.50
CA ARG A 261 11.65 9.55 -17.22
C ARG A 261 11.91 10.65 -18.25
N LYS A 262 11.23 10.63 -19.40
CA LYS A 262 11.39 11.65 -20.45
C LYS A 262 10.76 12.97 -20.01
N LYS A 263 11.32 14.09 -20.48
CA LYS A 263 10.80 15.44 -20.20
C LYS A 263 9.30 15.51 -20.56
N ASN A 264 8.50 16.11 -19.68
CA ASN A 264 7.04 16.27 -19.80
C ASN A 264 6.20 14.97 -19.87
N ALA A 265 6.80 13.80 -20.08
CA ALA A 265 6.07 12.53 -20.20
C ALA A 265 5.27 12.20 -18.93
N TYR A 266 5.87 12.42 -17.76
CA TYR A 266 5.18 12.20 -16.48
C TYR A 266 3.97 13.13 -16.29
N LYS A 267 4.06 14.41 -16.69
CA LYS A 267 2.92 15.34 -16.60
C LYS A 267 1.77 14.90 -17.51
N ASN A 268 2.08 14.48 -18.73
CA ASN A 268 1.06 13.96 -19.66
C ASN A 268 0.45 12.65 -19.16
N TYR A 269 1.28 11.75 -18.63
CA TYR A 269 0.81 10.53 -17.97
C TYR A 269 -0.16 10.84 -16.82
N LEU A 270 0.16 11.81 -15.96
CA LEU A 270 -0.74 12.22 -14.86
C LEU A 270 -2.08 12.74 -15.37
N LYS A 271 -2.09 13.56 -16.44
CA LYS A 271 -3.35 14.05 -17.05
C LYS A 271 -4.23 12.89 -17.52
N ASN A 272 -3.64 11.94 -18.25
CA ASN A 272 -4.35 10.78 -18.77
C ASN A 272 -4.81 9.84 -17.63
N PHE A 273 -3.97 9.66 -16.60
CA PHE A 273 -4.29 8.89 -15.42
C PHE A 273 -5.49 9.48 -14.67
N ILE A 274 -5.51 10.80 -14.42
CA ILE A 274 -6.62 11.47 -13.73
C ILE A 274 -7.91 11.34 -14.55
N SER A 275 -7.87 11.74 -15.83
CA SER A 275 -9.04 11.69 -16.71
C SER A 275 -9.59 10.28 -16.88
N GLY A 276 -8.72 9.29 -17.11
CA GLY A 276 -9.11 7.89 -17.25
C GLY A 276 -9.69 7.29 -15.97
N SER A 277 -9.10 7.61 -14.81
CA SER A 277 -9.59 7.14 -13.50
C SER A 277 -10.96 7.73 -13.17
N LEU A 278 -11.15 9.04 -13.39
CA LEU A 278 -12.44 9.69 -13.18
C LEU A 278 -13.50 9.11 -14.12
N SER A 279 -13.23 9.05 -15.43
CA SER A 279 -14.20 8.53 -16.38
C SER A 279 -14.60 7.09 -16.06
N ALA A 280 -13.64 6.23 -15.69
CA ALA A 280 -13.94 4.87 -15.24
C ALA A 280 -14.81 4.87 -13.96
N ALA A 281 -14.56 5.76 -13.00
CA ALA A 281 -15.31 5.80 -11.76
C ALA A 281 -16.76 6.28 -11.96
N TYR A 282 -16.99 7.21 -12.88
CA TYR A 282 -18.34 7.64 -13.26
C TYR A 282 -19.10 6.52 -13.99
N ASP A 283 -18.46 5.85 -14.96
CA ASP A 283 -19.05 4.72 -15.67
C ASP A 283 -19.43 3.58 -14.72
N CYS A 284 -18.54 3.26 -13.78
CA CYS A 284 -18.78 2.24 -12.75
C CYS A 284 -19.65 2.72 -11.58
N ARG A 285 -20.08 3.99 -11.57
CA ARG A 285 -20.88 4.61 -10.49
C ARG A 285 -20.26 4.44 -9.11
N CYS A 286 -18.94 4.61 -9.00
CA CYS A 286 -18.16 4.52 -7.76
C CYS A 286 -17.35 5.80 -7.44
N HIS A 287 -17.63 6.90 -8.14
CA HIS A 287 -16.98 8.21 -7.96
C HIS A 287 -17.04 8.71 -6.50
N ASP A 288 -18.10 8.39 -5.76
CA ASP A 288 -18.28 8.72 -4.33
C ASP A 288 -17.34 7.95 -3.38
N LYS A 289 -16.77 6.83 -3.84
CA LYS A 289 -15.89 5.95 -3.05
C LYS A 289 -14.42 6.09 -3.39
N ILE A 290 -14.09 6.69 -4.53
CA ILE A 290 -12.69 6.79 -4.98
C ILE A 290 -12.00 8.05 -4.44
N LYS A 291 -10.69 7.93 -4.24
CA LYS A 291 -9.79 9.04 -3.93
C LYS A 291 -8.56 8.95 -4.82
N ILE A 292 -8.47 9.83 -5.81
CA ILE A 292 -7.34 9.92 -6.73
C ILE A 292 -6.28 10.80 -6.09
N ILE A 293 -5.19 10.20 -5.63
CA ILE A 293 -4.13 10.90 -4.92
C ILE A 293 -3.06 11.33 -5.91
N VAL A 294 -2.85 12.64 -6.04
CA VAL A 294 -1.86 13.22 -6.95
C VAL A 294 -0.87 14.06 -6.18
N ASN A 295 0.42 13.71 -6.24
CA ASN A 295 1.49 14.48 -5.61
C ASN A 295 1.89 15.68 -6.50
N SER A 296 0.95 16.62 -6.64
CA SER A 296 1.06 17.93 -7.29
C SER A 296 0.21 18.94 -6.50
N ASP A 297 0.44 20.22 -6.74
CA ASP A 297 -0.40 21.35 -6.30
C ASP A 297 -1.68 21.57 -7.11
N GLY A 298 -1.84 20.85 -8.23
CA GLY A 298 -2.97 21.03 -9.17
C GLY A 298 -2.66 21.94 -10.36
N ASP A 299 -1.50 22.62 -10.36
CA ASP A 299 -1.21 23.64 -11.37
C ASP A 299 -1.00 23.03 -12.77
N GLY A 300 -1.80 23.49 -13.72
CA GLY A 300 -1.80 23.02 -15.11
C GLY A 300 -2.53 21.68 -15.34
N PHE A 301 -3.41 21.30 -14.40
CA PHE A 301 -4.47 20.32 -14.60
C PHE A 301 -5.81 21.07 -14.67
N ASP A 302 -6.59 20.79 -15.72
CA ASP A 302 -7.91 21.41 -15.94
C ASP A 302 -8.98 20.44 -15.45
N VAL A 303 -9.08 20.28 -14.13
CA VAL A 303 -10.01 19.36 -13.48
C VAL A 303 -10.32 19.81 -12.06
N ASP A 304 -11.60 19.94 -11.76
CA ASP A 304 -12.13 20.25 -10.44
C ASP A 304 -13.16 19.18 -10.06
N ASP A 305 -12.68 18.10 -9.43
CA ASP A 305 -13.50 16.97 -9.00
C ASP A 305 -13.18 16.62 -7.54
N PRO A 306 -14.19 16.45 -6.66
CA PRO A 306 -14.00 16.20 -5.23
C PRO A 306 -13.30 14.86 -4.93
N SER A 307 -13.25 13.95 -5.90
CA SER A 307 -12.53 12.67 -5.78
C SER A 307 -11.02 12.86 -5.85
N ILE A 308 -10.52 14.01 -6.31
CA ILE A 308 -9.08 14.27 -6.43
C ILE A 308 -8.54 14.89 -5.15
N VAL A 309 -7.44 14.31 -4.65
CA VAL A 309 -6.69 14.83 -3.51
C VAL A 309 -5.31 15.29 -3.98
N TRP A 310 -5.14 16.61 -4.06
CA TRP A 310 -3.86 17.25 -4.36
C TRP A 310 -2.97 17.27 -3.13
N LEU A 311 -1.89 16.50 -3.16
CA LEU A 311 -0.87 16.50 -2.12
C LEU A 311 0.20 17.55 -2.46
N LYS A 312 -0.08 18.81 -2.12
CA LYS A 312 0.90 19.91 -2.13
C LYS A 312 2.12 19.50 -1.28
N ARG A 313 3.31 19.54 -1.84
CA ARG A 313 4.55 19.41 -1.06
C ARG A 313 4.93 20.72 -0.43
#